data_AF-A0A328E0X3-F1
#
_entry.id   AF-A0A328E0X3-F1
#
_cell.length_a   1.000
_cell.length_b   1.000
_cell.length_c   1.000
_cell.angle_alpha   90.00
_cell.angle_beta   90.00
_cell.angle_gamma   90.00
#
_symmetry.space_group_name_H-M   'P 1'
#
loop_
_entity.id
_entity.type
_entity.pdbx_description
1 polymer ?
#
loop_
_entity_poly.entity_id
_entity_poly.type
_entity_poly.pdbx_seq_one_letter_code
_entity_poly.pdbx_strand_id
1 'polypeptide(L)'
;MEGSGAQMDGRVLQTFQKSFVQVQNILDHNRLLISEINQNHESKTPDNLTRNVGLIKELNSNIRKVVDLYADLSSSFSKSIVDASSEGHSTCHKRNRPC
;
A
#
# COMPACT_ATOMS: atom_id res chain seq x y z
N MET A 1 -27.08 16.49 11.56
CA MET A 1 -26.35 15.23 11.84
C MET A 1 -25.45 14.99 10.64
N GLU A 2 -24.20 15.45 10.72
CA GLU A 2 -23.16 15.22 9.71
C GLU A 2 -21.98 14.60 10.47
N GLY A 3 -21.73 13.30 10.29
CA GLY A 3 -20.74 12.59 11.12
C GLY A 3 -20.15 11.31 10.54
N SER A 4 -20.70 10.77 9.44
CA SER A 4 -20.26 9.48 8.90
C SER A 4 -19.14 9.62 7.85
N GLY A 5 -19.22 10.63 6.97
CA GLY A 5 -18.23 10.85 5.90
C GLY A 5 -16.82 11.22 6.40
N ALA A 6 -16.73 12.05 7.44
CA ALA A 6 -15.45 12.43 8.05
C ALA A 6 -14.74 11.27 8.77
N GLN A 7 -15.50 10.26 9.23
CA GLN A 7 -14.96 9.12 9.96
C GLN A 7 -14.41 8.02 9.03
N MET A 8 -14.98 7.86 7.83
CA MET A 8 -14.44 6.98 6.78
C MET A 8 -13.13 7.54 6.20
N ASP A 9 -13.08 8.84 5.94
CA ASP A 9 -11.87 9.53 5.47
C ASP A 9 -10.68 9.36 6.43
N GLY A 10 -10.93 9.46 7.74
CA GLY A 10 -9.89 9.30 8.76
C GLY A 10 -9.22 7.92 8.80
N ARG A 11 -9.96 6.82 8.54
CA ARG A 11 -9.39 5.46 8.54
C ARG A 11 -8.55 5.19 7.30
N VAL A 12 -9.02 5.68 6.15
CA VAL A 12 -8.28 5.59 4.89
C VAL A 12 -6.99 6.40 4.98
N LEU A 13 -7.05 7.62 5.51
CA LEU A 13 -5.90 8.49 5.72
C LEU A 13 -4.87 7.85 6.67
N GLN A 14 -5.31 7.22 7.76
CA GLN A 14 -4.42 6.50 8.67
C GLN A 14 -3.71 5.33 7.97
N THR A 15 -4.45 4.55 7.17
CA THR A 15 -3.89 3.43 6.40
C THR A 15 -2.89 3.92 5.36
N PHE A 16 -3.20 5.04 4.68
CA PHE A 16 -2.29 5.70 3.75
C PHE A 16 -1.00 6.13 4.43
N GLN A 17 -1.07 6.88 5.53
CA GLN A 17 0.13 7.35 6.25
C GLN A 17 1.02 6.19 6.69
N LYS A 18 0.42 5.13 7.26
CA LYS A 18 1.17 3.95 7.68
C LYS A 18 1.83 3.22 6.51
N SER A 19 1.12 3.10 5.38
CA SER A 19 1.65 2.44 4.18
C SER A 19 2.78 3.26 3.57
N PHE A 20 2.63 4.59 3.56
CA PHE A 20 3.62 5.51 3.03
C PHE A 20 4.95 5.43 3.79
N VAL A 21 4.92 5.52 5.13
CA VAL A 21 6.14 5.39 5.96
C VAL A 21 6.81 4.03 5.75
N GLN A 22 6.03 2.95 5.62
CA GLN A 22 6.57 1.62 5.33
C GLN A 22 7.25 1.57 3.96
N VAL A 23 6.63 2.10 2.92
CA VAL A 23 7.22 2.16 1.57
C VAL A 23 8.52 2.97 1.60
N GLN A 24 8.53 4.14 2.26
CA GLN A 24 9.75 4.95 2.40
C GLN A 24 10.89 4.15 3.04
N ASN A 25 10.64 3.51 4.19
CA ASN A 25 11.65 2.70 4.87
C ASN A 25 12.19 1.57 3.98
N ILE A 26 11.32 0.92 3.19
CA ILE A 26 11.73 -0.14 2.26
C ILE A 26 12.60 0.42 1.12
N LEU A 27 12.24 1.58 0.58
CA LEU A 27 12.99 2.21 -0.51
C LEU A 27 14.34 2.77 -0.04
N ASP A 28 14.41 3.32 1.17
CA ASP A 28 15.66 3.73 1.80
C ASP A 28 16.59 2.54 2.00
N HIS A 29 16.06 1.39 2.42
CA HIS A 29 16.84 0.16 2.51
C HIS A 29 17.30 -0.34 1.13
N ASN A 30 16.44 -0.28 0.10
CA ASN A 30 16.85 -0.60 -1.27
C ASN A 30 18.00 0.28 -1.76
N ARG A 31 18.02 1.57 -1.38
CA ARG A 31 19.15 2.46 -1.70
C ARG A 31 20.46 1.97 -1.09
N LEU A 32 20.44 1.48 0.16
CA LEU A 32 21.62 0.90 0.81
C LEU A 32 22.06 -0.40 0.13
N LEU A 33 21.12 -1.30 -0.18
CA LEU A 33 21.40 -2.56 -0.88
C LEU A 33 22.04 -2.31 -2.25
N ILE A 34 21.54 -1.35 -3.03
CA ILE A 34 22.11 -0.98 -4.33
C ILE A 34 23.54 -0.45 -4.16
N SER A 35 23.78 0.40 -3.15
CA SER A 35 25.12 0.90 -2.87
C SER A 35 26.10 -0.24 -2.55
N GLU A 36 25.70 -1.20 -1.72
CA GLU A 36 26.53 -2.36 -1.38
C GLU A 36 26.76 -3.27 -2.59
N ILE A 37 25.72 -3.51 -3.41
CA ILE A 37 25.84 -4.27 -4.67
C ILE A 37 26.87 -3.63 -5.60
N ASN A 38 26.83 -2.31 -5.76
CA ASN A 38 27.76 -1.56 -6.60
C ASN A 38 29.20 -1.65 -6.05
N GLN A 39 29.40 -1.46 -4.75
CA GLN A 39 30.72 -1.59 -4.12
C GLN A 39 31.29 -3.01 -4.29
N ASN A 40 30.47 -4.04 -4.11
CA ASN A 40 30.86 -5.42 -4.33
C ASN A 40 31.25 -5.67 -5.79
N HIS A 41 30.53 -5.09 -6.75
CA HIS A 41 30.84 -5.18 -8.17
C HIS A 41 32.17 -4.48 -8.52
N GLU A 42 32.40 -3.28 -7.98
CA GLU A 42 33.64 -2.52 -8.16
C GLU A 42 34.86 -3.24 -7.58
N SER A 43 34.71 -3.93 -6.44
CA SER A 43 35.78 -4.68 -5.79
C SER A 43 36.27 -5.88 -6.62
N LYS A 44 35.41 -6.44 -7.49
CA LYS A 44 35.67 -7.63 -8.33
C LYS A 44 36.10 -8.89 -7.56
N THR A 45 35.94 -8.92 -6.24
CA THR A 45 36.23 -10.11 -5.42
C THR A 45 35.13 -11.15 -5.61
N PRO A 46 35.47 -12.42 -5.93
CA PRO A 46 34.47 -13.48 -6.16
C PRO A 46 33.47 -13.66 -5.00
N ASP A 47 33.92 -13.54 -3.76
CA ASP A 47 33.06 -13.65 -2.57
C ASP A 47 32.01 -12.53 -2.51
N ASN A 48 32.41 -11.30 -2.83
CA ASN A 48 31.52 -10.14 -2.86
C ASN A 48 30.48 -10.25 -3.98
N LEU A 49 30.89 -10.75 -5.16
CA LEU A 49 29.97 -11.02 -6.26
C LEU A 49 28.97 -12.13 -5.91
N THR A 50 29.38 -13.14 -5.15
CA THR A 50 28.48 -14.17 -4.63
C THR A 50 27.47 -13.58 -3.65
N ARG A 51 27.92 -12.66 -2.77
CA ARG A 51 27.04 -11.93 -1.84
C ARG A 51 25.98 -11.08 -2.57
N ASN A 52 26.32 -10.49 -3.72
CA ASN A 52 25.35 -9.73 -4.53
C ASN A 52 24.11 -10.54 -4.92
N VAL A 53 24.22 -11.85 -5.10
CA VAL A 53 23.06 -12.71 -5.39
C VAL A 53 22.05 -12.65 -4.24
N GLY A 54 22.52 -12.64 -2.99
CA GLY A 54 21.68 -12.50 -1.81
C GLY A 54 21.05 -11.10 -1.72
N LEU A 55 21.85 -10.06 -1.89
CA LEU A 55 21.39 -8.67 -1.82
C LEU A 55 20.34 -8.35 -2.90
N ILE A 56 20.52 -8.86 -4.13
CA ILE A 56 19.55 -8.70 -5.22
C ILE A 56 18.25 -9.45 -4.91
N LYS A 57 18.31 -10.65 -4.32
CA LYS A 57 17.11 -11.37 -3.87
C LYS A 57 16.35 -10.58 -2.82
N GLU A 58 17.05 -9.95 -1.89
CA GLU A 58 16.45 -9.09 -0.87
C GLU A 58 15.81 -7.85 -1.49
N LEU A 59 16.51 -7.15 -2.40
CA LEU A 59 15.97 -6.03 -3.16
C LEU A 59 14.69 -6.41 -3.91
N ASN A 60 14.68 -7.55 -4.60
CA ASN A 60 13.49 -8.05 -5.31
C ASN A 60 12.35 -8.45 -4.35
N SER A 61 12.67 -8.89 -3.13
CA SER A 61 11.67 -9.13 -2.08
C SER A 61 11.04 -7.81 -1.62
N ASN A 62 11.85 -6.78 -1.43
CA ASN A 62 11.41 -5.45 -1.04
C ASN A 62 10.50 -4.81 -2.10
N ILE A 63 10.85 -4.92 -3.39
CA ILE A 63 9.98 -4.43 -4.47
C ILE A 63 8.61 -5.11 -4.46
N ARG A 64 8.55 -6.44 -4.25
CA ARG A 64 7.27 -7.15 -4.11
C ARG A 64 6.44 -6.61 -2.93
N LYS A 65 7.07 -6.40 -1.76
CA LYS A 65 6.39 -5.80 -0.60
C LYS A 65 5.85 -4.41 -0.90
N VAL A 66 6.59 -3.57 -1.63
CA VAL A 66 6.11 -2.23 -2.03
C VAL A 66 4.88 -2.35 -2.93
N VAL A 67 4.89 -3.28 -3.90
CA VAL A 67 3.74 -3.53 -4.77
C VAL A 67 2.52 -3.97 -3.96
N ASP A 68 2.71 -4.89 -3.01
CA ASP A 68 1.63 -5.38 -2.13
C ASP A 68 1.03 -4.25 -1.29
N LEU A 69 1.88 -3.40 -0.67
CA LEU A 69 1.43 -2.25 0.11
C LEU A 69 0.61 -1.26 -0.72
N TYR A 70 0.98 -1.02 -1.98
CA TYR A 70 0.20 -0.18 -2.88
C TYR A 70 -1.11 -0.82 -3.32
N ALA A 71 -1.12 -2.14 -3.55
CA ALA A 71 -2.34 -2.88 -3.89
C ALA A 71 -3.35 -2.84 -2.74
N ASP A 72 -2.90 -3.06 -1.51
CA ASP A 72 -3.73 -2.99 -0.30
C ASP A 72 -4.30 -1.59 -0.08
N LEU A 73 -3.48 -0.56 -0.30
CA LEU A 73 -3.89 0.83 -0.17
C LEU A 73 -4.96 1.18 -1.22
N SER A 74 -4.74 0.81 -2.48
CA SER A 74 -5.69 1.01 -3.57
C SER A 74 -7.02 0.32 -3.29
N SER A 75 -6.98 -0.95 -2.86
CA SER A 75 -8.17 -1.72 -2.50
C SER A 75 -8.94 -1.09 -1.33
N SER A 76 -8.22 -0.64 -0.29
CA SER A 76 -8.81 -0.01 0.89
C SER A 76 -9.49 1.31 0.52
N PHE A 77 -8.88 2.09 -0.36
CA PHE A 77 -9.45 3.34 -0.88
C PHE A 77 -10.71 3.08 -1.72
N SER A 78 -10.65 2.16 -2.68
CA SER A 78 -11.81 1.80 -3.51
C SER A 78 -13.00 1.31 -2.68
N LYS A 79 -12.76 0.46 -1.67
CA LYS A 79 -13.81 0.00 -0.75
C LYS A 79 -14.48 1.18 -0.03
N SER A 80 -13.68 2.11 0.49
CA SER A 80 -14.22 3.29 1.20
C SER A 80 -15.11 4.16 0.31
N ILE A 81 -14.82 4.28 -0.99
CA ILE A 81 -15.67 5.04 -1.94
C ILE A 81 -16.99 4.31 -2.22
N VAL A 82 -16.92 2.99 -2.44
CA VAL A 82 -18.11 2.16 -2.73
C VAL A 82 -19.06 2.18 -1.53
N ASP A 83 -18.53 2.02 -0.32
CA ASP A 83 -19.31 2.06 0.92
C ASP A 83 -19.98 3.43 1.11
N ALA A 84 -19.29 4.53 0.80
CA ALA A 84 -19.85 5.89 0.87
C ALA A 84 -20.97 6.14 -0.17
N SER A 85 -20.96 5.41 -1.29
CA SER A 85 -21.96 5.53 -2.36
C SER A 85 -23.21 4.69 -2.11
N SER A 86 -23.12 3.64 -1.28
CA SER A 86 -24.21 2.68 -1.03
C SER A 86 -25.25 3.15 -0.01
N GLU A 87 -25.00 4.22 0.76
CA GLU A 87 -25.98 4.76 1.72
C GLU A 87 -27.15 5.54 1.05
N GLY A 88 -27.19 5.59 -0.28
CA GLY A 88 -28.19 6.36 -1.06
C GLY A 88 -29.45 5.62 -1.53
N HIS A 89 -29.60 4.31 -1.32
CA HIS A 89 -30.77 3.57 -1.83
C HIS A 89 -31.38 2.63 -0.79
N SER A 90 -32.25 3.15 0.09
CA SER A 90 -33.28 2.34 0.77
C SER A 90 -34.36 3.23 1.40
N THR A 91 -35.40 3.60 0.63
CA THR A 91 -36.80 3.61 1.11
C THR A 91 -37.76 3.50 -0.07
N CYS A 92 -37.83 2.33 -0.70
CA CYS A 92 -39.05 1.89 -1.36
C CYS A 92 -40.03 1.50 -0.24
N HIS A 93 -40.92 2.40 0.17
CA HIS A 93 -42.08 2.06 0.99
C HIS A 93 -43.30 1.89 0.10
N LYS A 94 -43.51 0.63 -0.29
CA LYS A 94 -44.77 0.08 -0.78
C LYS A 94 -45.78 0.09 0.38
N ARG A 95 -46.91 0.80 0.21
CA ARG A 95 -48.23 0.74 0.91
C ARG A 95 -48.81 2.17 0.83
N ASN A 96 -50.02 2.47 0.35
CA ASN A 96 -51.28 1.75 0.31
C ASN A 96 -52.30 2.59 -0.52
N ARG A 97 -53.12 2.00 -1.42
CA ARG A 97 -54.43 2.58 -1.84
C ARG A 97 -55.40 2.52 -0.64
N PRO A 98 -56.33 3.48 -0.42
CA PRO A 98 -57.70 3.52 -1.00
C PRO A 98 -58.23 4.98 -1.23
N CYS A 99 -59.31 5.35 -1.92
CA CYS A 99 -60.52 4.72 -2.49
C CYS A 99 -60.61 5.04 -4.00
#